data_AF-A0A7K9VG43-F1
#
_entry.id   AF-A0A7K9VG43-F1
#
_cell.length_a   1.000
_cell.length_b   1.000
_cell.length_c   1.000
_cell.angle_alpha   90.00
_cell.angle_beta   90.00
_cell.angle_gamma   90.00
#
_symmetry.space_group_name_H-M   'P 1'
#
loop_
_entity.id
_entity.type
_entity.pdbx_description
1 polymer ?
#
loop_
_entity_poly.entity_id
_entity_poly.type
_entity_poly.pdbx_seq_one_letter_code
_entity_poly.pdbx_strand_id
1 'polypeptide(L)'
;VVAVLGLEAAAPGECELTRLLQDKLQYELRLQYMKHYFPVDYTLQVQYEEVLRPANISRLRAGTVSEASLRYLWFHVSSQALLRIREVLPEKHPSRRYTQELCQLLDALGREYSKYRQ
;
A
#
# COMPACT_ATOMS: atom_id res chain seq x y z
N VAL A 1 21.23 28.08 14.68
CA VAL A 1 21.92 27.13 13.78
C VAL A 1 21.13 25.83 13.81
N VAL A 2 20.24 25.63 12.84
CA VAL A 2 19.42 24.41 12.72
C VAL A 2 20.20 23.46 11.81
N ALA A 3 20.77 22.41 12.39
CA ALA A 3 21.42 21.35 11.64
C ALA A 3 20.34 20.46 10.99
N VAL A 4 20.22 20.61 9.68
CA VAL A 4 19.44 19.77 8.77
C VAL A 4 20.12 18.41 8.69
N LEU A 5 19.54 17.40 9.33
CA LEU A 5 19.77 15.99 9.01
C LEU A 5 18.49 15.43 8.39
N GLY A 6 18.46 15.43 7.05
CA GLY A 6 18.03 14.33 6.18
C GLY A 6 16.76 13.51 6.49
N LEU A 7 15.84 13.98 7.34
CA LEU A 7 14.51 13.41 7.45
C LEU A 7 13.62 14.16 6.47
N GLU A 8 13.42 13.57 5.29
CA GLU A 8 12.19 13.83 4.53
C GLU A 8 11.02 13.36 5.40
N ALA A 9 10.61 14.24 6.32
CA ALA A 9 9.52 14.02 7.24
C ALA A 9 8.25 13.87 6.42
N ALA A 10 7.66 12.68 6.46
CA ALA A 10 6.30 12.47 5.97
C ALA A 10 5.40 13.48 6.70
N ALA A 11 4.50 14.12 5.97
CA ALA A 11 3.62 15.10 6.58
C ALA A 11 2.73 14.42 7.63
N PRO A 12 2.27 15.15 8.66
CA PRO A 12 1.47 14.59 9.73
C PRO A 12 0.23 13.82 9.22
N GLY A 13 -0.39 14.27 8.14
CA GLY A 13 -1.50 13.56 7.47
C GLY A 13 -1.10 12.22 6.84
N GLU A 14 0.10 12.13 6.25
CA GLU A 14 0.62 10.87 5.69
C GLU A 14 0.90 9.85 6.80
N CYS A 15 1.48 10.29 7.91
CA CYS A 15 1.74 9.44 9.07
C CYS A 15 0.44 8.91 9.70
N GLU A 16 -0.59 9.74 9.80
CA GLU A 16 -1.89 9.33 10.33
C GLU A 16 -2.55 8.27 9.44
N LEU A 17 -2.58 8.48 8.12
CA LEU A 17 -3.14 7.54 7.16
C LEU A 17 -2.36 6.23 7.09
N THR A 18 -1.03 6.29 7.13
CA THR A 18 -0.19 5.09 7.15
C THR A 18 -0.33 4.31 8.46
N ARG A 19 -0.56 4.98 9.60
CA ARG A 19 -0.92 4.31 10.86
C ARG A 19 -2.26 3.58 10.76
N LEU A 20 -3.29 4.21 10.19
CA LEU A 20 -4.58 3.55 9.96
C LEU A 20 -4.46 2.34 9.02
N LEU A 21 -3.64 2.46 7.97
CA LEU A 21 -3.30 1.34 7.11
C LEU A 21 -2.57 0.23 7.87
N GLN A 22 -1.60 0.58 8.71
CA GLN A 22 -0.87 -0.38 9.54
C GLN A 22 -1.82 -1.17 10.44
N ASP A 23 -2.78 -0.50 11.09
CA ASP A 23 -3.77 -1.14 11.95
C ASP A 23 -4.67 -2.10 11.16
N LYS A 24 -5.09 -1.72 9.95
CA LYS A 24 -5.89 -2.59 9.06
C LYS A 24 -5.08 -3.72 8.43
N LEU A 25 -3.77 -3.54 8.26
CA LEU A 25 -2.84 -4.52 7.70
C LEU A 25 -2.12 -5.33 8.78
N GLN A 26 -2.62 -5.33 10.01
CA GLN A 26 -2.15 -6.26 11.03
C GLN A 26 -2.26 -7.71 10.55
N TYR A 27 -1.37 -8.55 11.06
CA TYR A 27 -1.22 -9.93 10.60
C TYR A 27 -2.52 -10.73 10.68
N GLU A 28 -3.25 -10.60 11.79
CA GLU A 28 -4.51 -11.33 12.03
C GLU A 28 -5.57 -11.00 10.99
N LEU A 29 -5.76 -9.70 10.69
CA LEU A 29 -6.72 -9.25 9.67
C LEU A 29 -6.30 -9.73 8.28
N ARG A 30 -5.01 -9.62 7.92
CA ARG A 30 -4.51 -10.14 6.65
C ARG A 30 -4.74 -11.65 6.53
N LEU A 31 -4.46 -12.42 7.58
CA LEU A 31 -4.65 -13.86 7.59
C LEU A 31 -6.13 -14.24 7.42
N GLN A 32 -7.03 -13.57 8.15
CA GLN A 32 -8.45 -13.84 8.06
C GLN A 32 -9.01 -13.48 6.67
N TYR A 33 -8.81 -12.24 6.23
CA TYR A 33 -9.46 -11.73 5.02
C TYR A 33 -8.76 -12.12 3.72
N MET A 34 -7.46 -12.42 3.72
CA MET A 34 -6.69 -12.75 2.51
C MET A 34 -6.24 -14.22 2.43
N LYS A 35 -6.46 -15.04 3.46
CA LYS A 35 -6.19 -16.48 3.42
C LYS A 35 -7.44 -17.30 3.76
N HIS A 36 -8.02 -17.13 4.95
CA HIS A 36 -9.12 -18.01 5.39
C HIS A 36 -10.40 -17.86 4.59
N TYR A 37 -10.68 -16.67 4.07
CA TYR A 37 -11.85 -16.41 3.24
C TYR A 37 -11.66 -16.73 1.76
N PHE A 38 -10.46 -17.16 1.37
CA PHE A 38 -10.17 -17.60 0.01
C PHE A 38 -10.08 -19.13 -0.06
N PRO A 39 -10.37 -19.73 -1.23
CA PRO A 39 -10.10 -21.15 -1.45
C PRO A 39 -8.61 -21.49 -1.22
N VAL A 40 -8.35 -22.74 -0.82
CA VAL A 40 -6.97 -23.24 -0.68
C VAL A 40 -6.26 -23.15 -2.03
N ASP A 41 -5.02 -22.66 -2.01
CA ASP A 41 -4.18 -22.43 -3.19
C ASP A 41 -4.77 -21.49 -4.25
N TYR A 42 -5.68 -20.60 -3.84
CA TYR A 42 -6.17 -19.55 -4.72
C TYR A 42 -5.04 -18.56 -5.08
N THR A 43 -4.86 -18.31 -6.38
CA THR A 43 -3.83 -17.40 -6.91
C THR A 43 -4.41 -16.41 -7.90
N LEU A 44 -3.81 -15.22 -7.96
CA LEU A 44 -4.11 -14.18 -8.95
C LEU A 44 -2.96 -14.04 -9.93
N GLN A 45 -3.30 -13.90 -11.21
CA GLN A 45 -2.32 -13.58 -12.25
C GLN A 45 -2.02 -12.09 -12.20
N VAL A 46 -0.75 -11.76 -12.02
CA VAL A 46 -0.24 -10.38 -11.94
C VAL A 46 1.03 -10.25 -12.78
N GLN A 47 1.31 -9.05 -13.28
CA GLN A 47 2.55 -8.75 -13.96
C GLN A 47 3.71 -8.72 -12.96
N TYR A 48 4.92 -8.93 -13.47
CA TYR A 48 6.11 -8.98 -12.61
C TYR A 48 6.31 -7.67 -11.83
N GLU A 49 6.04 -6.53 -12.48
CA GLU A 49 6.17 -5.19 -11.94
C GLU A 49 5.11 -4.87 -10.86
N GLU A 50 4.02 -5.62 -10.82
CA GLU A 50 2.97 -5.48 -9.80
C GLU A 50 3.38 -6.13 -8.46
N VAL A 51 4.53 -6.83 -8.41
CA VAL A 51 5.06 -7.47 -7.21
C VAL A 51 6.19 -6.65 -6.60
N LEU A 52 5.84 -5.79 -5.64
CA LEU A 52 6.81 -4.97 -4.92
C LEU A 52 7.17 -5.56 -3.55
N ARG A 53 8.40 -6.04 -3.39
CA ARG A 53 8.94 -6.59 -2.14
C ARG A 53 10.02 -5.69 -1.54
N PRO A 54 10.40 -5.87 -0.25
CA PRO A 54 11.50 -5.13 0.35
C PRO A 54 12.81 -5.21 -0.44
N ALA A 55 13.10 -6.35 -1.07
CA ALA A 55 14.28 -6.51 -1.93
C ALA A 55 14.28 -5.56 -3.15
N ASN A 56 13.11 -5.28 -3.73
CA ASN A 56 12.97 -4.32 -4.82
C ASN A 56 13.26 -2.90 -4.29
N ILE A 57 12.70 -2.54 -3.13
CA ILE A 57 12.92 -1.24 -2.48
C ILE A 57 14.41 -1.04 -2.16
N SER A 58 15.06 -2.02 -1.53
CA SER A 58 16.50 -1.94 -1.20
C SER A 58 17.36 -1.75 -2.45
N ARG A 59 17.03 -2.42 -3.56
CA ARG A 59 17.74 -2.28 -4.83
C ARG A 59 17.57 -0.89 -5.43
N LEU A 60 16.35 -0.36 -5.43
CA LEU A 60 16.06 0.97 -5.97
C LEU A 60 16.68 2.08 -5.10
N ARG A 61 16.66 1.92 -3.78
CA ARG A 61 17.35 2.81 -2.84
C ARG A 61 18.86 2.85 -3.10
N ALA A 62 19.49 1.70 -3.36
CA ALA A 62 20.90 1.64 -3.75
C ALA A 62 21.16 2.30 -5.11
N GLY A 63 20.17 2.29 -6.01
CA GLY A 63 20.18 2.96 -7.32
C GLY A 63 19.87 4.45 -7.29
N THR A 64 20.00 5.14 -6.13
CA THR A 64 19.80 6.59 -5.95
C THR A 64 18.36 7.10 -6.16
N VAL A 65 17.35 6.23 -6.08
CA VAL A 65 15.94 6.64 -6.06
C VAL A 65 15.62 7.32 -4.72
N SER A 66 14.94 8.47 -4.75
CA SER A 66 14.56 9.21 -3.54
C SER A 66 13.51 8.46 -2.70
N GLU A 67 13.48 8.71 -1.39
CA GLU A 67 12.50 8.10 -0.49
C GLU A 67 11.07 8.50 -0.86
N ALA A 68 10.83 9.77 -1.23
CA ALA A 68 9.55 10.23 -1.75
C ALA A 68 9.09 9.40 -2.97
N SER A 69 9.98 9.13 -3.94
CA SER A 69 9.64 8.30 -5.11
C SER A 69 9.38 6.84 -4.73
N LEU A 70 10.13 6.27 -3.78
CA LEU A 70 9.89 4.91 -3.28
C LEU A 70 8.54 4.79 -2.56
N ARG A 71 8.17 5.78 -1.75
CA ARG A 71 6.86 5.85 -1.07
C ARG A 71 5.72 5.95 -2.08
N TYR A 72 5.86 6.82 -3.09
CA TYR A 72 4.88 6.93 -4.17
C TYR A 72 4.75 5.62 -4.97
N LEU A 73 5.87 4.97 -5.31
CA LEU A 73 5.88 3.67 -5.98
C LEU A 73 5.14 2.62 -5.14
N TRP A 74 5.43 2.56 -3.84
CA TRP A 74 4.74 1.65 -2.92
C TRP A 74 3.23 1.90 -2.89
N PHE A 75 2.81 3.16 -2.78
CA PHE A 75 1.39 3.53 -2.82
C PHE A 75 0.73 3.10 -4.14
N HIS A 76 1.38 3.40 -5.27
CA HIS A 76 0.85 3.10 -6.59
C HIS A 76 0.66 1.58 -6.78
N VAL A 77 1.70 0.79 -6.53
CA VAL A 77 1.63 -0.68 -6.67
C VAL A 77 0.63 -1.29 -5.69
N SER A 78 0.61 -0.82 -4.44
CA SER A 78 -0.35 -1.32 -3.43
C SER A 78 -1.80 -1.03 -3.82
N SER A 79 -2.06 0.14 -4.41
CA SER A 79 -3.39 0.52 -4.90
C SER A 79 -3.83 -0.37 -6.06
N GLN A 80 -2.94 -0.61 -7.03
CA GLN A 80 -3.21 -1.53 -8.14
C GLN A 80 -3.46 -2.96 -7.66
N ALA A 81 -2.65 -3.47 -6.72
CA ALA A 81 -2.83 -4.80 -6.15
C ALA A 81 -4.21 -4.96 -5.49
N LEU A 82 -4.66 -3.96 -4.72
CA LEU A 82 -5.98 -3.96 -4.09
C LEU A 82 -7.13 -3.89 -5.11
N LEU A 83 -6.97 -3.13 -6.20
CA LEU A 83 -7.94 -3.10 -7.29
C LEU A 83 -8.08 -4.46 -7.96
N ARG A 84 -6.96 -5.13 -8.28
CA ARG A 84 -6.97 -6.49 -8.86
C ARG A 84 -7.60 -7.52 -7.93
N ILE A 85 -7.32 -7.45 -6.63
CA ILE A 85 -8.02 -8.30 -5.64
C ILE A 85 -9.52 -8.02 -5.69
N ARG A 86 -9.95 -6.75 -5.73
CA ARG A 86 -11.38 -6.42 -5.77
C ARG A 86 -12.06 -6.83 -7.08
N GLU A 87 -11.38 -6.85 -8.21
CA GLU A 87 -11.98 -7.29 -9.48
C GLU A 87 -12.47 -8.74 -9.42
N VAL A 88 -11.78 -9.60 -8.68
CA VAL A 88 -12.15 -11.02 -8.53
C VAL A 88 -13.13 -11.30 -7.39
N LEU A 89 -13.34 -10.34 -6.48
CA LEU A 89 -14.19 -10.53 -5.30
C LEU A 89 -15.67 -10.27 -5.65
N PRO A 90 -16.57 -11.25 -5.50
CA PRO A 90 -18.01 -11.01 -5.61
C PRO A 90 -18.50 -9.97 -4.60
N GLU A 91 -19.62 -9.30 -4.90
CA GLU A 91 -20.19 -8.26 -4.02
C GLU A 91 -20.45 -8.76 -2.59
N LYS A 92 -20.91 -10.02 -2.45
CA LYS A 92 -21.24 -10.64 -1.16
C LYS A 92 -20.04 -11.31 -0.48
N HIS A 93 -18.84 -11.19 -1.02
CA HIS A 93 -17.66 -11.83 -0.46
C HIS A 93 -17.30 -11.21 0.91
N PRO A 94 -16.95 -12.01 1.94
CA PRO A 94 -16.69 -11.49 3.28
C PRO A 94 -15.48 -10.51 3.34
N SER A 95 -14.51 -10.65 2.43
CA SER A 95 -13.37 -9.70 2.31
C SER A 95 -13.69 -8.42 1.52
N ARG A 96 -14.91 -8.26 0.98
CA ARG A 96 -15.28 -7.10 0.15
C ARG A 96 -15.21 -5.79 0.94
N ARG A 97 -15.78 -5.77 2.15
CA ARG A 97 -15.75 -4.59 3.02
C ARG A 97 -14.32 -4.23 3.46
N TYR A 98 -13.54 -5.25 3.86
CA TYR A 98 -12.15 -5.08 4.26
C TYR A 98 -11.30 -4.46 3.14
N THR A 99 -11.42 -4.98 1.92
CA THR A 99 -10.71 -4.43 0.75
C THR A 99 -11.20 -3.03 0.36
N GLN A 100 -12.48 -2.72 0.54
CA GLN A 100 -13.01 -1.38 0.30
C GLN A 100 -12.43 -0.35 1.29
N GLU A 101 -12.36 -0.68 2.58
CA GLU A 101 -11.76 0.20 3.60
C GLU A 101 -10.28 0.47 3.30
N LEU A 102 -9.53 -0.55 2.87
CA LEU A 102 -8.14 -0.36 2.43
C LEU A 102 -8.02 0.54 1.20
N CYS A 103 -8.88 0.37 0.19
CA CYS A 103 -8.91 1.28 -0.96
C CYS A 103 -9.19 2.72 -0.54
N GLN A 104 -10.14 2.95 0.37
CA GLN A 104 -10.45 4.30 0.85
C GLN A 104 -9.27 4.98 1.55
N LEU A 105 -8.52 4.22 2.35
CA LEU A 105 -7.31 4.71 3.02
C LEU A 105 -6.19 5.03 2.02
N LEU A 106 -5.99 4.18 1.00
CA LEU A 106 -5.04 4.46 -0.07
C LEU A 106 -5.47 5.66 -0.93
N ASP A 107 -6.75 5.79 -1.27
CA ASP A 107 -7.27 6.95 -2.00
C ASP A 107 -7.06 8.26 -1.22
N ALA A 108 -7.24 8.23 0.11
CA ALA A 108 -6.92 9.36 0.98
C ALA A 108 -5.42 9.67 0.96
N LEU A 109 -4.56 8.65 1.01
CA LEU A 109 -3.11 8.81 0.91
C LEU A 109 -2.69 9.37 -0.46
N GLY A 110 -3.34 8.96 -1.54
CA GLY A 110 -3.12 9.51 -2.88
C GLY A 110 -3.50 10.99 -3.01
N ARG A 111 -4.51 11.44 -2.27
CA ARG A 111 -4.85 12.87 -2.17
C ARG A 111 -3.75 13.65 -1.44
N GLU A 112 -3.16 13.10 -0.39
CA GLU A 112 -2.00 13.72 0.26
C GLU A 112 -0.82 13.82 -0.72
N TYR A 113 -0.48 12.74 -1.44
CA TYR A 113 0.59 12.79 -2.45
C TYR A 113 0.36 13.80 -3.57
N SER A 114 -0.90 14.02 -3.95
CA SER A 114 -1.25 15.00 -4.99
C SER A 114 -0.98 16.45 -4.56
N LYS A 115 -0.98 16.74 -3.25
CA LYS A 115 -0.68 18.08 -2.72
C LYS A 115 0.79 18.46 -2.90
N TYR A 116 1.70 17.50 -2.99
CA TYR A 116 3.14 17.75 -3.16
C TYR A 116 3.58 17.89 -4.62
N ARG A 117 2.65 17.73 -5.57
CA ARG A 117 2.93 17.87 -7.01
C ARG A 117 2.68 19.29 -7.55
N GLN A 118 2.16 20.19 -6.70
CA GLN A 118 1.98 21.62 -6.96
C GLN A 118 3.14 22.40 -6.35
#